data_AF-A0A2E3RMS7-F1
#
_entry.id   AF-A0A2E3RMS7-F1
#
_cell.length_a   1.000
_cell.length_b   1.000
_cell.length_c   1.000
_cell.angle_alpha   90.00
_cell.angle_beta   90.00
_cell.angle_gamma   90.00
#
_symmetry.space_group_name_H-M   'P 1'
#
loop_
_entity.id
_entity.type
_entity.pdbx_description
1 polymer ?
#
loop_
_entity_poly.entity_id
_entity_poly.type
_entity_poly.pdbx_seq_one_letter_code
_entity_poly.pdbx_strand_id
1 'polypeptide(L)'
;MKRTIKFVSTLSLVTLALGLGHMHSLSAGDARGGGDEEGGLIGADVIVGSLNGITRWSSSLGVTSYSIGTTSCNIGDEELSWVAGTNVHPVIPQNIYRWENGQLHQIGMSHCKHGFCALQENLCGPCTPSGGGCDDALGIGCSDPYSSFLNGEQGGLGPRSPVTPHTGHFPYPFSSAPVINGLSRRLQVENEDLNPTLHPDALYFGEGIYVHVEDATAGNDDNNTSLREISVGSFTSGGYNLSLTGPTLQMINPAELVKQLDEDAFLTHVDVRNSGRFSVAVTVRDNPDGTYRYTYHLYNQTVHRNIRSLSIDKSGLNLSNIGHNLEPHHSGEPYDTDTWSMTEGSDSILWTTESWFTNPLANALRWGMLNTFWFDSTAPPVSGDITVGLHTAGGFLTFEAIVPETAVPSLPGDLNGDCVVDGQDLGALLGAWGTPDGDLTGDQTTNGEDLGALLGAWGDSC
;
A
#
# COMPACT_ATOMS: atom_id res chain seq x y z
N MET A 1 53.86 -38.86 20.50
CA MET A 1 53.22 -37.53 20.59
C MET A 1 52.39 -37.33 19.33
N LYS A 2 51.13 -37.81 19.32
CA LYS A 2 50.21 -37.76 18.17
C LYS A 2 49.18 -36.65 18.44
N ARG A 3 49.10 -35.66 17.55
CA ARG A 3 48.12 -34.57 17.60
C ARG A 3 46.79 -35.07 17.04
N THR A 4 45.73 -34.97 17.82
CA THR A 4 44.35 -35.27 17.42
C THR A 4 43.65 -33.95 17.10
N ILE A 5 43.19 -33.80 15.85
CA ILE A 5 42.36 -32.69 15.39
C ILE A 5 40.91 -33.00 15.79
N LYS A 6 40.27 -32.11 16.55
CA LYS A 6 38.83 -32.17 16.84
C LYS A 6 38.07 -31.37 15.78
N PHE A 7 37.17 -32.04 15.06
CA PHE A 7 36.11 -31.39 14.28
C PHE A 7 35.02 -30.91 15.25
N VAL A 8 34.65 -29.63 15.16
CA VAL A 8 33.46 -29.07 15.82
C VAL A 8 32.36 -29.03 14.77
N SER A 9 31.26 -29.73 15.01
CA SER A 9 30.10 -29.79 14.12
C SER A 9 29.25 -28.53 14.27
N THR A 10 28.98 -27.87 13.14
CA THR A 10 27.99 -26.82 12.96
C THR A 10 26.58 -27.40 13.08
N LEU A 11 25.91 -27.16 14.20
CA LEU A 11 24.50 -27.51 14.40
C LEU A 11 23.81 -26.41 15.23
N SER A 12 23.63 -25.21 14.66
CA SER A 12 22.96 -24.11 15.40
C SER A 12 22.26 -23.02 14.57
N LEU A 13 22.09 -23.14 13.24
CA LEU A 13 21.50 -22.04 12.44
C LEU A 13 20.07 -22.27 11.91
N VAL A 14 19.49 -23.47 12.06
CA VAL A 14 18.16 -23.77 11.47
C VAL A 14 17.00 -23.34 12.38
N THR A 15 17.22 -23.19 13.68
CA THR A 15 16.14 -22.89 14.65
C THR A 15 15.84 -21.40 14.85
N LEU A 16 16.71 -20.48 14.43
CA LEU A 16 16.50 -19.04 14.64
C LEU A 16 15.64 -18.38 13.54
N ALA A 17 15.62 -18.94 12.34
CA ALA A 17 14.84 -18.42 11.21
C ALA A 17 13.32 -18.71 11.32
N LEU A 18 12.94 -19.79 12.00
CA LEU A 18 11.53 -20.14 12.25
C LEU A 18 10.87 -19.23 13.29
N GLY A 19 11.66 -18.61 14.20
CA GLY A 19 11.14 -17.75 15.26
C GLY A 19 10.84 -16.32 14.82
N LEU A 20 11.60 -15.77 13.86
CA LEU A 20 11.41 -14.39 13.38
C LEU A 20 10.13 -14.24 12.54
N GLY A 21 9.75 -15.24 11.74
CA GLY A 21 8.49 -15.22 11.00
C GLY A 21 7.25 -15.29 11.90
N HIS A 22 7.31 -16.05 12.99
CA HIS A 22 6.22 -16.19 13.97
C HIS A 22 6.06 -14.99 14.92
N MET A 23 7.12 -14.19 15.13
CA MET A 23 7.03 -13.01 15.99
C MET A 23 6.31 -11.83 15.31
N HIS A 24 6.36 -11.74 13.98
CA HIS A 24 5.62 -10.72 13.23
C HIS A 24 4.12 -11.03 13.13
N SER A 25 3.72 -12.31 13.14
CA SER A 25 2.30 -12.67 13.05
C SER A 25 1.50 -12.35 14.31
N LEU A 26 2.11 -12.47 15.51
CA LEU A 26 1.42 -12.24 16.79
C LEU A 26 1.16 -10.75 17.10
N SER A 27 2.03 -9.84 16.64
CA SER A 27 1.85 -8.39 16.86
C SER A 27 0.96 -7.74 15.78
N ALA A 28 0.93 -8.32 14.58
CA ALA A 28 0.10 -7.83 13.48
C ALA A 28 -1.36 -8.31 13.55
N GLY A 29 -1.64 -9.47 14.16
CA GLY A 29 -2.98 -10.09 14.19
C GLY A 29 -4.02 -9.30 15.01
N ASP A 30 -3.65 -8.74 16.16
CA ASP A 30 -4.59 -8.11 17.11
C ASP A 30 -5.27 -6.83 16.57
N ALA A 31 -4.75 -6.21 15.51
CA ALA A 31 -5.31 -4.99 14.90
C ALA A 31 -5.84 -5.18 13.46
N ARG A 32 -5.69 -6.38 12.87
CA ARG A 32 -5.83 -6.59 11.41
C ARG A 32 -6.84 -7.67 11.00
N GLY A 33 -7.70 -8.11 11.93
CA GLY A 33 -8.71 -9.14 11.66
C GLY A 33 -8.23 -10.57 12.00
N GLY A 34 -7.41 -10.75 13.04
CA GLY A 34 -7.00 -12.08 13.51
C GLY A 34 -7.55 -12.47 14.89
N GLY A 35 -8.47 -11.69 15.47
CA GLY A 35 -9.00 -11.90 16.81
C GLY A 35 -9.23 -10.64 17.61
N ASP A 36 -10.41 -10.54 18.22
CA ASP A 36 -10.63 -9.64 19.35
C ASP A 36 -9.76 -10.13 20.52
N GLU A 37 -9.08 -9.23 21.25
CA GLU A 37 -8.28 -9.56 22.46
C GLU A 37 -9.07 -10.35 23.54
N GLU A 38 -10.40 -10.50 23.39
CA GLU A 38 -11.32 -11.20 24.28
C GLU A 38 -11.68 -12.65 23.84
N GLY A 39 -11.10 -13.19 22.76
CA GLY A 39 -11.35 -14.58 22.34
C GLY A 39 -12.71 -14.81 21.67
N GLY A 40 -13.18 -13.85 20.88
CA GLY A 40 -14.33 -13.99 19.98
C GLY A 40 -14.06 -14.95 18.82
N LEU A 41 -15.14 -15.44 18.18
CA LEU A 41 -15.02 -16.22 16.94
C LEU A 41 -14.47 -15.31 15.84
N ILE A 42 -13.37 -15.73 15.19
CA ILE A 42 -12.72 -14.96 14.13
C ILE A 42 -13.22 -15.31 12.73
N GLY A 43 -13.90 -16.45 12.59
CA GLY A 43 -14.33 -16.97 11.30
C GLY A 43 -13.14 -17.52 10.51
N ALA A 44 -13.35 -17.67 9.21
CA ALA A 44 -12.27 -18.08 8.31
C ALA A 44 -11.36 -16.88 8.01
N ASP A 45 -10.04 -17.10 7.99
CA ASP A 45 -9.03 -16.04 7.80
C ASP A 45 -7.89 -16.57 6.94
N VAL A 46 -7.74 -16.03 5.72
CA VAL A 46 -6.71 -16.47 4.76
C VAL A 46 -5.62 -15.43 4.56
N ILE A 47 -4.43 -15.77 5.04
CA ILE A 47 -3.23 -14.95 4.82
C ILE A 47 -2.28 -15.59 3.82
N VAL A 48 -1.38 -14.76 3.27
CA VAL A 48 -0.22 -15.24 2.52
C VAL A 48 0.88 -15.62 3.51
N GLY A 49 0.93 -16.89 3.89
CA GLY A 49 1.93 -17.43 4.82
C GLY A 49 3.35 -17.44 4.26
N SER A 50 3.53 -17.68 2.96
CA SER A 50 4.86 -17.64 2.35
C SER A 50 4.82 -17.34 0.87
N LEU A 51 5.78 -16.53 0.40
CA LEU A 51 6.14 -16.49 -1.02
C LEU A 51 7.25 -17.51 -1.24
N ASN A 52 7.00 -18.57 -2.02
CA ASN A 52 7.78 -19.81 -1.97
C ASN A 52 8.59 -20.13 -3.25
N GLY A 53 8.56 -19.27 -4.27
CA GLY A 53 9.38 -19.41 -5.47
C GLY A 53 9.13 -18.30 -6.49
N ILE A 54 9.98 -18.20 -7.51
CA ILE A 54 9.75 -17.34 -8.68
C ILE A 54 10.02 -18.15 -9.95
N THR A 55 9.14 -18.04 -10.93
CA THR A 55 9.32 -18.56 -12.28
C THR A 55 9.41 -17.39 -13.25
N ARG A 56 10.44 -17.40 -14.10
CA ARG A 56 10.54 -16.52 -15.27
C ARG A 56 10.05 -17.25 -16.51
N TRP A 57 9.19 -16.61 -17.30
CA TRP A 57 8.50 -17.24 -18.42
C TRP A 57 9.05 -16.82 -19.78
N SER A 58 8.78 -15.58 -20.18
CA SER A 58 9.24 -15.04 -21.46
C SER A 58 9.66 -13.58 -21.30
N SER A 59 10.56 -13.16 -22.18
CA SER A 59 10.89 -11.74 -22.38
C SER A 59 10.63 -11.34 -23.82
N SER A 60 10.03 -10.16 -24.01
CA SER A 60 9.83 -9.55 -25.32
C SER A 60 9.59 -8.05 -25.17
N LEU A 61 10.09 -7.25 -26.10
CA LEU A 61 9.87 -5.79 -26.16
C LEU A 61 10.28 -5.03 -24.90
N GLY A 62 11.36 -5.45 -24.23
CA GLY A 62 11.82 -4.79 -23.00
C GLY A 62 11.16 -5.30 -21.72
N VAL A 63 10.07 -6.06 -21.82
CA VAL A 63 9.33 -6.61 -20.68
C VAL A 63 9.69 -8.07 -20.45
N THR A 64 9.88 -8.47 -19.20
CA THR A 64 9.95 -9.87 -18.78
C THR A 64 8.74 -10.25 -17.94
N SER A 65 8.23 -11.46 -18.15
CA SER A 65 7.12 -12.02 -17.37
C SER A 65 7.59 -13.02 -16.32
N TYR A 66 6.98 -12.91 -15.14
CA TYR A 66 7.27 -13.71 -13.96
C TYR A 66 5.97 -14.30 -13.37
N SER A 67 6.14 -15.13 -12.35
CA SER A 67 5.11 -15.48 -11.39
C SER A 67 5.78 -15.87 -10.08
N ILE A 68 5.11 -15.58 -8.98
CA ILE A 68 5.56 -15.87 -7.62
C ILE A 68 4.79 -17.08 -7.09
N GLY A 69 5.42 -17.99 -6.37
CA GLY A 69 4.73 -19.08 -5.71
C GLY A 69 4.21 -18.62 -4.35
N THR A 70 3.06 -19.11 -3.93
CA THR A 70 2.36 -18.67 -2.72
C THR A 70 1.96 -19.86 -1.87
N THR A 71 2.14 -19.80 -0.57
CA THR A 71 1.52 -20.70 0.40
C THR A 71 0.55 -19.90 1.25
N SER A 72 -0.74 -20.24 1.20
CA SER A 72 -1.75 -19.66 2.08
C SER A 72 -1.72 -20.30 3.47
N CYS A 73 -2.30 -19.60 4.44
CA CYS A 73 -2.62 -20.12 5.76
C CYS A 73 -4.08 -19.83 6.05
N ASN A 74 -4.81 -20.79 6.61
CA ASN A 74 -6.02 -20.48 7.35
C ASN A 74 -5.64 -20.25 8.82
N ILE A 75 -5.54 -18.99 9.26
CA ILE A 75 -5.25 -18.64 10.66
C ILE A 75 -6.54 -18.41 11.47
N GLY A 76 -7.69 -18.64 10.83
CA GLY A 76 -9.03 -18.53 11.40
C GLY A 76 -9.37 -19.66 12.37
N ASP A 77 -10.59 -19.64 12.90
CA ASP A 77 -11.16 -20.69 13.74
C ASP A 77 -12.30 -21.47 13.06
N GLU A 78 -12.54 -21.20 11.77
CA GLU A 78 -13.44 -21.96 10.89
C GLU A 78 -12.71 -22.49 9.66
N GLU A 79 -13.20 -23.59 9.07
CA GLU A 79 -12.69 -24.10 7.79
C GLU A 79 -13.00 -23.10 6.66
N LEU A 80 -12.03 -22.88 5.77
CA LEU A 80 -12.22 -22.01 4.60
C LEU A 80 -12.50 -22.86 3.35
N SER A 81 -13.61 -22.63 2.68
CA SER A 81 -13.96 -23.31 1.42
C SER A 81 -12.94 -23.03 0.30
N TRP A 82 -12.75 -24.00 -0.59
CA TRP A 82 -11.77 -23.96 -1.69
C TRP A 82 -12.28 -24.65 -2.97
N VAL A 83 -13.56 -24.47 -3.27
CA VAL A 83 -14.33 -25.24 -4.24
C VAL A 83 -14.01 -24.85 -5.68
N ALA A 84 -13.33 -25.74 -6.39
CA ALA A 84 -12.97 -25.55 -7.79
C ALA A 84 -14.18 -25.21 -8.68
N GLY A 85 -13.98 -24.32 -9.66
CA GLY A 85 -15.00 -24.07 -10.67
C GLY A 85 -16.18 -23.22 -10.19
N THR A 86 -16.06 -22.57 -9.04
CA THR A 86 -17.09 -21.70 -8.45
C THR A 86 -16.52 -20.29 -8.18
N ASN A 87 -17.24 -19.46 -7.44
CA ASN A 87 -16.70 -18.22 -6.87
C ASN A 87 -16.33 -18.37 -5.38
N VAL A 88 -16.27 -19.60 -4.88
CA VAL A 88 -15.92 -19.95 -3.50
C VAL A 88 -14.54 -20.62 -3.50
N HIS A 89 -13.55 -19.86 -3.98
CA HIS A 89 -12.13 -20.19 -3.95
C HIS A 89 -11.33 -18.88 -4.07
N PRO A 90 -10.05 -18.83 -3.67
CA PRO A 90 -9.35 -17.55 -3.64
C PRO A 90 -8.89 -17.10 -5.02
N VAL A 91 -8.86 -15.79 -5.22
CA VAL A 91 -8.14 -15.16 -6.33
C VAL A 91 -6.86 -14.52 -5.82
N ILE A 92 -5.75 -14.75 -6.53
CA ILE A 92 -4.39 -14.51 -6.04
C ILE A 92 -3.62 -13.67 -7.08
N PRO A 93 -3.69 -12.33 -7.02
CA PRO A 93 -2.84 -11.46 -7.81
C PRO A 93 -1.44 -11.32 -7.19
N GLN A 94 -0.52 -10.78 -7.98
CA GLN A 94 0.88 -10.61 -7.62
C GLN A 94 1.42 -9.30 -8.15
N ASN A 95 2.34 -8.69 -7.40
CA ASN A 95 3.02 -7.46 -7.80
C ASN A 95 4.52 -7.53 -7.50
N ILE A 96 5.31 -6.65 -8.13
CA ILE A 96 6.70 -6.39 -7.77
C ILE A 96 6.89 -4.90 -7.54
N TYR A 97 7.70 -4.58 -6.53
CA TYR A 97 8.06 -3.24 -6.13
C TYR A 97 9.57 -3.04 -6.20
N ARG A 98 9.99 -1.81 -6.53
CA ARG A 98 11.35 -1.31 -6.37
C ARG A 98 11.37 -0.24 -5.29
N TRP A 99 12.22 -0.41 -4.28
CA TRP A 99 12.53 0.61 -3.30
C TRP A 99 13.88 1.26 -3.63
N GLU A 100 13.88 2.57 -3.86
CA GLU A 100 15.09 3.33 -4.14
C GLU A 100 14.90 4.78 -3.70
N ASN A 101 15.93 5.40 -3.10
CA ASN A 101 15.92 6.82 -2.70
C ASN A 101 14.73 7.24 -1.80
N GLY A 102 14.22 6.33 -0.95
CA GLY A 102 13.07 6.60 -0.08
C GLY A 102 11.71 6.52 -0.77
N GLN A 103 11.66 5.96 -1.98
CA GLN A 103 10.46 5.82 -2.79
C GLN A 103 10.22 4.35 -3.11
N LEU A 104 9.02 3.86 -2.83
CA LEU A 104 8.55 2.55 -3.28
C LEU A 104 7.76 2.73 -4.58
N HIS A 105 8.21 2.13 -5.67
CA HIS A 105 7.52 2.14 -6.95
C HIS A 105 6.96 0.75 -7.23
N GLN A 106 5.69 0.67 -7.64
CA GLN A 106 5.19 -0.56 -8.25
C GLN A 106 5.74 -0.61 -9.68
N ILE A 107 6.38 -1.73 -10.02
CA ILE A 107 7.05 -1.93 -11.33
C ILE A 107 6.51 -3.15 -12.07
N GLY A 108 5.47 -3.77 -11.52
CA GLY A 108 4.80 -4.88 -12.16
C GLY A 108 3.56 -5.33 -11.43
N MET A 109 2.62 -5.84 -12.23
CA MET A 109 1.40 -6.47 -11.76
C MET A 109 1.08 -7.71 -12.60
N SER A 110 0.27 -8.62 -12.05
CA SER A 110 -0.30 -9.79 -12.74
C SER A 110 -1.82 -9.77 -12.78
N HIS A 111 -2.43 -10.59 -13.64
CA HIS A 111 -3.81 -11.07 -13.44
C HIS A 111 -3.88 -12.01 -12.22
N CYS A 112 -5.10 -12.35 -11.79
CA CYS A 112 -5.34 -13.20 -10.63
C CYS A 112 -5.24 -14.69 -10.98
N LYS A 113 -4.45 -15.45 -10.22
CA LYS A 113 -4.58 -16.91 -10.22
C LYS A 113 -5.83 -17.34 -9.47
N HIS A 114 -6.62 -18.25 -10.03
CA HIS A 114 -7.77 -18.84 -9.36
C HIS A 114 -7.39 -20.12 -8.58
N GLY A 115 -7.86 -20.22 -7.33
CA GLY A 115 -7.93 -21.44 -6.52
C GLY A 115 -8.55 -22.63 -7.25
N PHE A 116 -8.17 -23.86 -6.87
CA PHE A 116 -8.82 -25.06 -7.39
C PHE A 116 -8.95 -26.17 -6.34
N CYS A 117 -8.06 -26.25 -5.36
CA CYS A 117 -8.22 -27.07 -4.15
C CYS A 117 -7.15 -26.65 -3.14
N ALA A 118 -7.29 -27.08 -1.89
CA ALA A 118 -6.34 -26.84 -0.83
C ALA A 118 -5.68 -28.14 -0.37
N LEU A 119 -4.34 -28.14 -0.32
CA LEU A 119 -3.58 -29.10 0.48
C LEU A 119 -3.65 -28.73 1.97
N GLN A 120 -3.32 -29.70 2.84
CA GLN A 120 -3.43 -29.57 4.29
C GLN A 120 -2.04 -29.65 4.96
N GLU A 121 -1.13 -28.76 4.57
CA GLU A 121 0.22 -28.69 5.15
C GLU A 121 0.24 -27.90 6.47
N ASN A 122 1.41 -27.81 7.11
CA ASN A 122 1.57 -27.29 8.47
C ASN A 122 2.53 -26.09 8.57
N LEU A 123 2.59 -25.23 7.54
CA LEU A 123 3.45 -24.04 7.56
C LEU A 123 3.07 -23.08 8.70
N CYS A 124 1.77 -22.94 8.96
CA CYS A 124 1.20 -21.83 9.72
C CYS A 124 0.99 -22.15 11.21
N GLY A 125 1.11 -23.42 11.57
CA GLY A 125 0.90 -23.90 12.93
C GLY A 125 0.43 -25.35 12.96
N PRO A 126 -0.11 -25.81 14.11
CA PRO A 126 -0.83 -27.07 14.18
C PRO A 126 -2.04 -27.05 13.22
N CYS A 127 -2.01 -27.94 12.22
CA CYS A 127 -3.08 -28.09 11.23
C CYS A 127 -4.16 -29.06 11.73
N THR A 128 -5.41 -28.60 11.72
CA THR A 128 -6.61 -29.42 11.85
C THR A 128 -7.22 -29.59 10.45
N PRO A 129 -6.86 -30.66 9.73
CA PRO A 129 -7.20 -30.79 8.32
C PRO A 129 -8.70 -31.02 8.12
N SER A 130 -9.28 -30.36 7.12
CA SER A 130 -10.65 -30.61 6.65
C SER A 130 -10.79 -31.94 5.90
N GLY A 131 -9.68 -32.42 5.33
CA GLY A 131 -9.62 -33.61 4.50
C GLY A 131 -8.18 -34.05 4.21
N GLY A 132 -7.93 -34.58 3.01
CA GLY A 132 -6.59 -35.02 2.63
C GLY A 132 -6.35 -34.96 1.12
N GLY A 133 -5.10 -34.68 0.74
CA GLY A 133 -4.77 -34.43 -0.66
C GLY A 133 -5.29 -33.08 -1.14
N CYS A 134 -5.85 -33.05 -2.34
CA CYS A 134 -6.45 -31.88 -2.97
C CYS A 134 -7.91 -31.80 -2.52
N ASP A 135 -8.15 -31.06 -1.44
CA ASP A 135 -9.44 -30.95 -0.76
C ASP A 135 -10.19 -29.67 -1.15
N ASP A 136 -11.51 -29.67 -1.04
CA ASP A 136 -12.36 -28.53 -1.40
C ASP A 136 -12.50 -27.52 -0.24
N ALA A 137 -11.65 -27.62 0.79
CA ALA A 137 -11.55 -26.69 1.92
C ALA A 137 -10.11 -26.67 2.48
N LEU A 138 -9.70 -25.56 3.11
CA LEU A 138 -8.47 -25.41 3.88
C LEU A 138 -8.82 -25.45 5.37
N GLY A 139 -8.35 -26.49 6.05
CA GLY A 139 -8.57 -26.71 7.47
C GLY A 139 -7.94 -25.64 8.37
N ILE A 140 -8.39 -25.60 9.63
CA ILE A 140 -7.95 -24.62 10.63
C ILE A 140 -6.45 -24.79 10.93
N GLY A 141 -5.68 -23.72 10.83
CA GLY A 141 -4.22 -23.73 11.02
C GLY A 141 -3.43 -24.42 9.90
N CYS A 142 -4.11 -24.89 8.85
CA CYS A 142 -3.49 -25.57 7.73
C CYS A 142 -2.98 -24.59 6.66
N SER A 143 -2.12 -25.10 5.78
CA SER A 143 -1.53 -24.32 4.69
C SER A 143 -1.62 -25.01 3.34
N ASP A 144 -1.90 -24.23 2.28
CA ASP A 144 -1.95 -24.72 0.90
C ASP A 144 -0.88 -24.05 0.02
N PRO A 145 0.11 -24.79 -0.52
CA PRO A 145 1.11 -24.27 -1.42
C PRO A 145 0.69 -24.35 -2.90
N TYR A 146 0.71 -23.20 -3.58
CA TYR A 146 0.81 -23.11 -5.03
C TYR A 146 2.23 -22.75 -5.45
N SER A 147 2.80 -23.57 -6.34
CA SER A 147 4.10 -23.26 -6.94
C SER A 147 4.04 -22.02 -7.84
N SER A 148 5.17 -21.37 -8.04
CA SER A 148 5.27 -20.26 -9.01
C SER A 148 4.88 -20.68 -10.42
N PHE A 149 5.07 -21.95 -10.80
CA PHE A 149 4.60 -22.45 -12.09
C PHE A 149 3.07 -22.41 -12.20
N LEU A 150 2.35 -22.99 -11.22
CA LEU A 150 0.88 -22.97 -11.18
C LEU A 150 0.34 -21.53 -11.17
N ASN A 151 0.97 -20.66 -10.40
CA ASN A 151 0.58 -19.24 -10.33
C ASN A 151 0.85 -18.45 -11.61
N GLY A 152 1.59 -19.01 -12.57
CA GLY A 152 1.83 -18.38 -13.87
C GLY A 152 1.12 -19.06 -15.04
N GLU A 153 0.23 -20.02 -14.80
CA GLU A 153 -0.48 -20.72 -15.88
C GLU A 153 -1.56 -19.84 -16.50
N GLN A 154 -1.32 -19.34 -17.72
CA GLN A 154 -2.16 -18.32 -18.36
C GLN A 154 -3.63 -18.72 -18.51
N GLY A 155 -3.93 -20.02 -18.62
CA GLY A 155 -5.30 -20.53 -18.68
C GLY A 155 -6.11 -20.32 -17.40
N GLY A 156 -5.45 -20.27 -16.24
CA GLY A 156 -6.05 -20.04 -14.93
C GLY A 156 -5.92 -18.61 -14.39
N LEU A 157 -5.37 -17.69 -15.21
CA LEU A 157 -5.23 -16.28 -14.86
C LEU A 157 -6.46 -15.48 -15.35
N GLY A 158 -7.25 -14.97 -14.41
CA GLY A 158 -8.42 -14.12 -14.64
C GLY A 158 -8.13 -12.64 -14.34
N PRO A 159 -8.81 -11.69 -15.00
CA PRO A 159 -8.58 -10.26 -14.78
C PRO A 159 -8.91 -9.85 -13.34
N ARG A 160 -8.30 -8.75 -12.88
CA ARG A 160 -8.59 -8.12 -11.58
C ARG A 160 -9.88 -7.30 -11.61
N SER A 161 -10.25 -6.75 -12.77
CA SER A 161 -11.40 -5.84 -12.91
C SER A 161 -12.75 -6.33 -12.37
N PRO A 162 -13.15 -7.61 -12.51
CA PRO A 162 -14.45 -8.06 -12.01
C PRO A 162 -14.44 -8.46 -10.52
N VAL A 163 -13.29 -8.39 -9.85
CA VAL A 163 -13.14 -8.76 -8.42
C VAL A 163 -13.57 -7.59 -7.53
N THR A 164 -14.39 -7.87 -6.54
CA THR A 164 -14.76 -6.93 -5.47
C THR A 164 -14.05 -7.35 -4.18
N PRO A 165 -12.81 -6.86 -3.94
CA PRO A 165 -11.92 -7.38 -2.90
C PRO A 165 -12.54 -7.28 -1.49
N HIS A 166 -13.18 -6.17 -1.14
CA HIS A 166 -13.86 -5.98 0.15
C HIS A 166 -14.96 -7.00 0.47
N THR A 167 -15.48 -7.72 -0.53
CA THR A 167 -16.50 -8.77 -0.32
C THR A 167 -15.97 -10.15 -0.68
N GLY A 168 -14.73 -10.23 -1.17
CA GLY A 168 -14.17 -11.42 -1.79
C GLY A 168 -14.88 -11.91 -3.06
N HIS A 169 -15.96 -11.27 -3.49
CA HIS A 169 -16.79 -11.75 -4.60
C HIS A 169 -16.14 -11.49 -5.97
N PHE A 170 -16.22 -12.49 -6.84
CA PHE A 170 -15.91 -12.38 -8.25
C PHE A 170 -16.84 -13.29 -9.08
N PRO A 171 -17.14 -12.96 -10.34
CA PRO A 171 -17.91 -13.84 -11.22
C PRO A 171 -17.07 -15.04 -11.68
N TYR A 172 -17.70 -16.21 -11.74
CA TYR A 172 -17.11 -17.42 -12.31
C TYR A 172 -18.11 -18.15 -13.23
N PRO A 173 -17.68 -18.70 -14.39
CA PRO A 173 -16.33 -18.60 -14.96
C PRO A 173 -15.98 -17.16 -15.34
N PHE A 174 -14.69 -16.80 -15.25
CA PHE A 174 -14.22 -15.50 -15.68
C PHE A 174 -14.15 -15.42 -17.22
N SER A 175 -14.21 -14.19 -17.74
CA SER A 175 -13.91 -13.88 -19.14
C SER A 175 -12.61 -13.09 -19.20
N SER A 176 -11.75 -13.38 -20.18
CA SER A 176 -10.46 -12.70 -20.32
C SER A 176 -10.03 -12.59 -21.78
N ALA A 177 -9.26 -11.53 -22.07
CA ALA A 177 -8.68 -11.34 -23.39
C ALA A 177 -7.79 -12.54 -23.77
N PRO A 178 -7.80 -13.00 -25.03
CA PRO A 178 -7.04 -14.18 -25.45
C PRO A 178 -5.55 -14.11 -25.10
N VAL A 179 -4.94 -15.26 -24.81
CA VAL A 179 -3.49 -15.37 -24.66
C VAL A 179 -2.84 -15.17 -26.04
N ILE A 180 -2.02 -14.13 -26.17
CA ILE A 180 -1.36 -13.79 -27.44
C ILE A 180 0.14 -14.12 -27.45
N ASN A 181 0.78 -14.16 -26.27
CA ASN A 181 2.20 -14.44 -26.11
C ASN A 181 2.51 -14.89 -24.68
N GLY A 182 3.78 -15.13 -24.38
CA GLY A 182 4.21 -15.55 -23.04
C GLY A 182 4.08 -14.46 -21.95
N LEU A 183 3.90 -13.18 -22.31
CA LEU A 183 3.66 -12.11 -21.34
C LEU A 183 2.22 -12.09 -20.85
N SER A 184 1.27 -12.51 -21.69
CA SER A 184 -0.17 -12.30 -21.43
C SER A 184 -0.57 -12.78 -20.04
N ARG A 185 -1.24 -11.90 -19.29
CA ARG A 185 -1.83 -12.14 -17.95
C ARG A 185 -0.83 -12.37 -16.81
N ARG A 186 0.43 -12.71 -17.09
CA ARG A 186 1.46 -12.94 -16.05
C ARG A 186 1.92 -11.62 -15.42
N LEU A 187 2.73 -11.72 -14.36
CA LEU A 187 3.40 -10.59 -13.73
C LEU A 187 4.41 -9.98 -14.70
N GLN A 188 4.13 -8.80 -15.25
CA GLN A 188 4.99 -8.13 -16.23
C GLN A 188 5.85 -7.08 -15.54
N VAL A 189 7.15 -7.06 -15.85
CA VAL A 189 8.10 -6.06 -15.33
C VAL A 189 8.99 -5.58 -16.47
N GLU A 190 9.14 -4.27 -16.60
CA GLU A 190 10.10 -3.68 -17.54
C GLU A 190 11.53 -4.01 -17.11
N ASN A 191 12.37 -4.44 -18.04
CA ASN A 191 13.75 -4.83 -17.73
C ASN A 191 14.57 -3.64 -17.22
N GLU A 192 14.26 -2.42 -17.66
CA GLU A 192 14.96 -1.22 -17.20
C GLU A 192 14.76 -0.99 -15.70
N ASP A 193 13.58 -1.32 -15.16
CA ASP A 193 13.30 -1.17 -13.73
C ASP A 193 14.13 -2.11 -12.86
N LEU A 194 14.63 -3.22 -13.42
CA LEU A 194 15.50 -4.20 -12.76
C LEU A 194 16.98 -4.01 -13.10
N ASN A 195 17.34 -3.00 -13.90
CA ASN A 195 18.70 -2.85 -14.39
C ASN A 195 19.63 -2.33 -13.28
N PRO A 196 20.60 -3.13 -12.79
CA PRO A 196 21.47 -2.73 -11.68
C PRO A 196 22.46 -1.61 -12.04
N THR A 197 22.58 -1.26 -13.32
CA THR A 197 23.34 -0.06 -13.72
C THR A 197 22.50 1.22 -13.60
N LEU A 198 21.19 1.13 -13.81
CA LEU A 198 20.26 2.25 -13.63
C LEU A 198 19.84 2.40 -12.17
N HIS A 199 19.74 1.28 -11.46
CA HIS A 199 19.25 1.19 -10.09
C HIS A 199 20.24 0.42 -9.19
N PRO A 200 21.46 0.96 -8.94
CA PRO A 200 22.52 0.25 -8.24
C PRO A 200 22.23 0.01 -6.75
N ASP A 201 21.40 0.86 -6.14
CA ASP A 201 21.09 0.84 -4.71
C ASP A 201 19.66 0.35 -4.42
N ALA A 202 18.97 -0.15 -5.45
CA ALA A 202 17.58 -0.58 -5.32
C ALA A 202 17.41 -1.91 -4.58
N LEU A 203 16.39 -1.96 -3.74
CA LEU A 203 15.84 -3.18 -3.17
C LEU A 203 14.56 -3.56 -3.93
N TYR A 204 14.27 -4.85 -4.03
CA TYR A 204 13.09 -5.34 -4.76
C TYR A 204 12.26 -6.25 -3.87
N PHE A 205 10.94 -6.18 -4.02
CA PHE A 205 10.00 -6.96 -3.24
C PHE A 205 8.92 -7.55 -4.13
N GLY A 206 8.63 -8.83 -3.95
CA GLY A 206 7.46 -9.48 -4.54
C GLY A 206 6.32 -9.51 -3.53
N GLU A 207 5.09 -9.36 -4.01
CA GLU A 207 3.88 -9.42 -3.19
C GLU A 207 2.95 -10.52 -3.71
N GLY A 208 2.30 -11.19 -2.77
CA GLY A 208 1.11 -11.99 -3.02
C GLY A 208 -0.05 -11.47 -2.19
N ILE A 209 -1.26 -11.58 -2.73
CA ILE A 209 -2.50 -11.17 -2.08
C ILE A 209 -3.48 -12.35 -2.19
N TYR A 210 -4.25 -12.65 -1.14
CA TYR A 210 -5.39 -13.55 -1.23
C TYR A 210 -6.69 -12.78 -1.10
N VAL A 211 -7.68 -13.10 -1.92
CA VAL A 211 -9.03 -12.55 -1.80
C VAL A 211 -10.00 -13.70 -1.76
N HIS A 212 -10.78 -13.82 -0.69
CA HIS A 212 -11.76 -14.88 -0.49
C HIS A 212 -13.06 -14.34 0.10
N VAL A 213 -14.19 -14.92 -0.30
CA VAL A 213 -15.52 -14.45 0.13
C VAL A 213 -15.79 -14.69 1.61
N GLU A 214 -15.37 -15.83 2.14
CA GLU A 214 -15.58 -16.16 3.57
C GLU A 214 -14.66 -15.36 4.49
N ASP A 215 -13.43 -15.09 4.05
CA ASP A 215 -12.45 -14.22 4.71
C ASP A 215 -12.99 -12.77 4.84
N ALA A 216 -13.46 -12.21 3.72
CA ALA A 216 -14.10 -10.89 3.72
C ALA A 216 -15.43 -10.86 4.50
N THR A 217 -16.19 -11.96 4.50
CA THR A 217 -17.44 -12.04 5.29
C THR A 217 -17.16 -12.06 6.79
N ALA A 218 -16.03 -12.65 7.20
CA ALA A 218 -15.56 -12.64 8.56
C ALA A 218 -14.95 -11.28 8.98
N GLY A 219 -14.61 -10.43 8.01
CA GLY A 219 -14.00 -9.12 8.25
C GLY A 219 -12.48 -9.17 8.39
N ASN A 220 -11.85 -10.20 7.81
CA ASN A 220 -10.41 -10.46 7.92
C ASN A 220 -9.65 -10.07 6.64
N ASP A 221 -10.32 -9.42 5.67
CA ASP A 221 -9.77 -9.11 4.34
C ASP A 221 -8.64 -8.05 4.31
N ASP A 222 -8.27 -7.51 5.47
CA ASP A 222 -7.25 -6.47 5.62
C ASP A 222 -5.86 -6.99 6.04
N ASN A 223 -5.71 -8.30 6.31
CA ASN A 223 -4.41 -8.95 6.61
C ASN A 223 -3.87 -9.81 5.44
N ASN A 224 -4.55 -9.79 4.30
CA ASN A 224 -4.44 -10.76 3.22
C ASN A 224 -3.23 -10.62 2.28
N THR A 225 -2.32 -9.70 2.59
CA THR A 225 -1.16 -9.36 1.76
C THR A 225 0.15 -9.69 2.49
N SER A 226 1.13 -10.21 1.74
CA SER A 226 2.49 -10.39 2.26
C SER A 226 3.53 -10.08 1.21
N LEU A 227 4.70 -9.61 1.65
CA LEU A 227 5.83 -9.30 0.77
C LEU A 227 7.06 -10.16 1.08
N ARG A 228 7.94 -10.30 0.10
CA ARG A 228 9.25 -10.93 0.30
C ARG A 228 10.28 -10.30 -0.61
N GLU A 229 11.48 -10.11 -0.08
CA GLU A 229 12.59 -9.52 -0.82
C GLU A 229 13.01 -10.39 -2.01
N ILE A 230 13.41 -9.74 -3.10
CA ILE A 230 13.86 -10.33 -4.36
C ILE A 230 15.30 -9.90 -4.62
N SER A 231 16.16 -10.86 -4.94
CA SER A 231 17.47 -10.61 -5.54
C SER A 231 17.36 -10.60 -7.07
N VAL A 232 17.90 -9.55 -7.69
CA VAL A 232 18.08 -9.48 -9.14
C VAL A 232 19.40 -10.13 -9.55
N GLY A 233 19.31 -11.15 -10.39
CA GLY A 233 20.44 -11.94 -10.87
C GLY A 233 20.92 -11.53 -12.26
N SER A 234 21.50 -12.49 -13.00
CA SER A 234 22.06 -12.23 -14.33
C SER A 234 20.99 -11.91 -15.39
N PHE A 235 21.32 -10.99 -16.29
CA PHE A 235 20.53 -10.75 -17.50
C PHE A 235 20.83 -11.84 -18.54
N THR A 236 19.85 -12.66 -18.87
CA THR A 236 19.98 -13.78 -19.80
C THR A 236 18.73 -13.92 -20.65
N SER A 237 18.87 -14.25 -21.93
CA SER A 237 17.73 -14.45 -22.84
C SER A 237 16.71 -13.29 -22.84
N GLY A 238 17.22 -12.06 -22.76
CA GLY A 238 16.41 -10.85 -22.81
C GLY A 238 15.75 -10.43 -21.49
N GLY A 239 16.00 -11.08 -20.36
CA GLY A 239 15.42 -10.68 -19.07
C GLY A 239 16.33 -10.98 -17.87
N TYR A 240 16.01 -10.43 -16.71
CA TYR A 240 16.72 -10.73 -15.46
C TYR A 240 16.22 -12.03 -14.83
N ASN A 241 17.12 -12.81 -14.26
CA ASN A 241 16.74 -13.92 -13.37
C ASN A 241 16.44 -13.36 -11.98
N LEU A 242 15.32 -13.75 -11.38
CA LEU A 242 14.93 -13.31 -10.04
C LEU A 242 14.91 -14.49 -9.08
N SER A 243 15.23 -14.25 -7.82
CA SER A 243 15.14 -15.23 -6.73
C SER A 243 14.70 -14.57 -5.44
N LEU A 244 13.86 -15.25 -4.66
CA LEU A 244 13.46 -14.76 -3.34
C LEU A 244 14.63 -14.86 -2.35
N THR A 245 14.78 -13.83 -1.53
CA THR A 245 15.73 -13.75 -0.42
C THR A 245 15.00 -13.35 0.87
N GLY A 246 15.64 -13.53 2.02
CA GLY A 246 15.03 -13.23 3.32
C GLY A 246 13.79 -14.06 3.65
N PRO A 247 13.12 -13.80 4.79
CA PRO A 247 11.81 -14.37 5.13
C PRO A 247 10.67 -13.64 4.40
N THR A 248 9.48 -14.26 4.37
CA THR A 248 8.24 -13.57 4.00
C THR A 248 7.82 -12.64 5.15
N LEU A 249 7.53 -11.39 4.83
CA LEU A 249 6.89 -10.42 5.70
C LEU A 249 5.37 -10.67 5.64
N GLN A 250 4.88 -11.48 6.56
CA GLN A 250 3.49 -11.93 6.60
C GLN A 250 2.54 -10.81 7.02
N MET A 251 1.37 -10.71 6.37
CA MET A 251 0.30 -9.74 6.70
C MET A 251 0.79 -8.29 6.65
N ILE A 252 1.78 -8.01 5.81
CA ILE A 252 2.35 -6.69 5.57
C ILE A 252 1.92 -6.22 4.19
N ASN A 253 1.37 -5.01 4.09
CA ASN A 253 1.06 -4.38 2.81
C ASN A 253 2.20 -3.43 2.34
N PRO A 254 2.20 -2.95 1.08
CA PRO A 254 3.28 -2.10 0.56
C PRO A 254 3.49 -0.78 1.31
N ALA A 255 2.44 -0.15 1.84
CA ALA A 255 2.59 1.08 2.64
C ALA A 255 3.26 0.79 4.00
N GLU A 256 2.94 -0.35 4.60
CA GLU A 256 3.61 -0.82 5.83
C GLU A 256 5.05 -1.25 5.57
N LEU A 257 5.34 -1.80 4.39
CA LEU A 257 6.71 -2.06 3.96
C LEU A 257 7.52 -0.76 3.93
N VAL A 258 6.95 0.35 3.45
CA VAL A 258 7.63 1.66 3.51
C VAL A 258 8.02 2.01 4.95
N LYS A 259 7.11 1.81 5.93
CA LYS A 259 7.40 2.03 7.36
C LYS A 259 8.49 1.11 7.92
N GLN A 260 8.65 -0.10 7.37
CA GLN A 260 9.73 -1.00 7.78
C GLN A 260 11.07 -0.64 7.14
N LEU A 261 11.05 -0.08 5.92
CA LEU A 261 12.25 0.35 5.19
C LEU A 261 12.75 1.73 5.62
N ASP A 262 11.84 2.57 6.12
CA ASP A 262 12.07 3.91 6.63
C ASP A 262 11.31 4.10 7.94
N GLU A 263 12.03 4.00 9.07
CA GLU A 263 11.43 4.03 10.40
C GLU A 263 10.78 5.37 10.75
N ASP A 264 11.16 6.45 10.06
CA ASP A 264 10.61 7.79 10.25
C ASP A 264 9.36 8.03 9.38
N ALA A 265 9.05 7.12 8.46
CA ALA A 265 7.86 7.26 7.61
C ALA A 265 6.59 7.37 8.46
N PHE A 266 5.69 8.27 8.07
CA PHE A 266 4.35 8.32 8.65
C PHE A 266 3.46 7.30 7.95
N LEU A 267 2.65 6.54 8.68
CA LEU A 267 1.74 5.54 8.12
C LEU A 267 0.34 5.78 8.66
N THR A 268 -0.65 5.81 7.76
CA THR A 268 -2.07 5.85 8.12
C THR A 268 -2.86 4.85 7.31
N HIS A 269 -3.74 4.12 7.98
CA HIS A 269 -4.75 3.26 7.38
C HIS A 269 -6.08 4.01 7.36
N VAL A 270 -6.78 3.95 6.22
CA VAL A 270 -8.03 4.67 6.02
C VAL A 270 -9.10 3.70 5.55
N ASP A 271 -10.14 3.57 6.38
CA ASP A 271 -11.30 2.73 6.10
C ASP A 271 -12.39 3.51 5.38
N VAL A 272 -12.73 3.06 4.18
CA VAL A 272 -13.82 3.61 3.39
C VAL A 272 -15.06 2.78 3.66
N ARG A 273 -16.03 3.39 4.33
CA ARG A 273 -17.29 2.73 4.71
C ARG A 273 -17.92 1.96 3.54
N ASN A 274 -18.21 0.68 3.78
CA ASN A 274 -18.79 -0.26 2.82
C ASN A 274 -17.99 -0.40 1.51
N SER A 275 -16.68 -0.17 1.56
CA SER A 275 -15.83 -0.24 0.38
C SER A 275 -14.48 -0.90 0.61
N GLY A 276 -13.93 -0.91 1.83
CA GLY A 276 -12.63 -1.50 2.15
C GLY A 276 -11.60 -0.47 2.62
N ARG A 277 -10.33 -0.88 2.69
CA ARG A 277 -9.20 -0.15 3.25
C ARG A 277 -8.17 0.24 2.20
N PHE A 278 -7.60 1.43 2.37
CA PHE A 278 -6.35 1.83 1.72
C PHE A 278 -5.36 2.34 2.78
N SER A 279 -4.09 2.40 2.43
CA SER A 279 -3.04 2.88 3.31
C SER A 279 -2.21 3.96 2.63
N VAL A 280 -1.75 4.93 3.41
CA VAL A 280 -0.85 5.99 2.97
C VAL A 280 0.39 5.96 3.82
N ALA A 281 1.56 5.82 3.18
CA ALA A 281 2.84 6.03 3.83
C ALA A 281 3.53 7.27 3.27
N VAL A 282 4.02 8.16 4.14
CA VAL A 282 4.73 9.39 3.76
C VAL A 282 6.16 9.31 4.24
N THR A 283 7.11 9.45 3.32
CA THR A 283 8.54 9.62 3.64
C THR A 283 8.94 11.07 3.39
N VAL A 284 9.77 11.61 4.27
CA VAL A 284 10.36 12.95 4.13
C VAL A 284 11.87 12.83 4.22
N ARG A 285 12.58 13.24 3.16
CA ARG A 285 14.04 13.20 3.12
C ARG A 285 14.62 14.58 2.93
N ASP A 286 15.63 14.91 3.74
CA ASP A 286 16.42 16.12 3.56
C ASP A 286 17.29 16.00 2.31
N ASN A 287 17.19 16.97 1.41
CA ASN A 287 18.03 17.09 0.23
C ASN A 287 19.25 17.97 0.54
N PRO A 288 20.43 17.71 -0.06
CA PRO A 288 21.64 18.50 0.21
C PRO A 288 21.54 20.01 -0.13
N ASP A 289 20.51 20.43 -0.85
CA ASP A 289 20.25 21.81 -1.26
C ASP A 289 19.34 22.59 -0.29
N GLY A 290 18.97 22.00 0.85
CA GLY A 290 18.10 22.62 1.85
C GLY A 290 16.61 22.55 1.52
N THR A 291 16.22 21.67 0.59
CA THR A 291 14.83 21.28 0.37
C THR A 291 14.53 19.92 1.01
N TYR A 292 13.26 19.59 1.18
CA TYR A 292 12.78 18.30 1.64
C TYR A 292 12.02 17.59 0.52
N ARG A 293 12.37 16.34 0.23
CA ARG A 293 11.60 15.43 -0.62
C ARG A 293 10.45 14.85 0.17
N TYR A 294 9.22 15.19 -0.20
CA TYR A 294 8.01 14.53 0.28
C TYR A 294 7.61 13.44 -0.72
N THR A 295 7.41 12.21 -0.25
CA THR A 295 6.91 11.11 -1.08
C THR A 295 5.71 10.43 -0.42
N TYR A 296 4.59 10.36 -1.13
CA TYR A 296 3.32 9.78 -0.68
C TYR A 296 3.08 8.47 -1.43
N HIS A 297 2.97 7.38 -0.68
CA HIS A 297 2.74 6.03 -1.17
C HIS A 297 1.29 5.63 -0.88
N LEU A 298 0.40 5.75 -1.86
CA LEU A 298 -1.01 5.41 -1.74
C LEU A 298 -1.25 3.98 -2.22
N TYR A 299 -1.49 3.05 -1.28
CA TYR A 299 -1.80 1.66 -1.57
C TYR A 299 -3.28 1.38 -1.37
N ASN A 300 -4.00 1.03 -2.43
CA ASN A 300 -5.38 0.58 -2.34
C ASN A 300 -5.40 -0.93 -2.10
N GLN A 301 -5.69 -1.37 -0.88
CA GLN A 301 -5.75 -2.80 -0.55
C GLN A 301 -7.07 -3.41 -1.00
N THR A 302 -8.19 -2.92 -0.45
CA THR A 302 -9.54 -3.49 -0.68
C THR A 302 -10.59 -2.47 -1.11
N VAL A 303 -10.27 -1.17 -1.27
CA VAL A 303 -11.26 -0.13 -1.63
C VAL A 303 -11.85 -0.37 -3.02
N HIS A 304 -13.04 -0.97 -3.06
CA HIS A 304 -13.80 -1.20 -4.29
C HIS A 304 -14.22 0.09 -5.01
N ARG A 305 -14.42 1.18 -4.28
CA ARG A 305 -14.75 2.49 -4.87
C ARG A 305 -13.58 3.14 -5.60
N ASN A 306 -12.36 2.62 -5.44
CA ASN A 306 -11.13 3.10 -6.06
C ASN A 306 -10.79 4.56 -5.72
N ILE A 307 -9.54 4.95 -5.97
CA ILE A 307 -9.05 6.29 -5.65
C ILE A 307 -8.70 7.03 -6.94
N ARG A 308 -9.10 8.30 -7.07
CA ARG A 308 -8.89 9.11 -8.29
C ARG A 308 -8.07 10.37 -8.08
N SER A 309 -7.78 10.76 -6.85
CA SER A 309 -7.01 11.97 -6.59
C SER A 309 -6.30 11.99 -5.25
N LEU A 310 -5.20 12.72 -5.21
CA LEU A 310 -4.47 13.12 -4.00
C LEU A 310 -4.26 14.63 -4.07
N SER A 311 -4.63 15.34 -3.01
CA SER A 311 -4.47 16.79 -2.86
C SER A 311 -3.76 17.09 -1.56
N ILE A 312 -2.75 17.97 -1.63
CA ILE A 312 -1.94 18.40 -0.50
C ILE A 312 -1.91 19.93 -0.49
N ASP A 313 -2.12 20.53 0.68
CA ASP A 313 -1.98 21.97 0.88
C ASP A 313 -0.53 22.41 0.62
N LYS A 314 -0.38 23.48 -0.12
CA LYS A 314 0.90 24.12 -0.41
C LYS A 314 0.80 25.65 -0.38
N SER A 315 -0.14 26.17 0.40
CA SER A 315 -0.39 27.60 0.53
C SER A 315 0.91 28.36 0.84
N GLY A 316 1.25 29.31 -0.05
CA GLY A 316 2.47 30.10 0.06
C GLY A 316 3.78 29.38 -0.33
N LEU A 317 3.72 28.13 -0.79
CA LEU A 317 4.89 27.33 -1.13
C LEU A 317 5.09 27.24 -2.65
N ASN A 318 6.37 27.20 -3.05
CA ASN A 318 6.80 26.85 -4.39
C ASN A 318 7.34 25.42 -4.36
N LEU A 319 6.76 24.54 -5.17
CA LEU A 319 7.22 23.16 -5.25
C LEU A 319 8.18 22.98 -6.43
N SER A 320 9.01 21.95 -6.36
CA SER A 320 9.89 21.56 -7.46
C SER A 320 9.97 20.04 -7.56
N ASN A 321 10.56 19.54 -8.65
CA ASN A 321 10.76 18.11 -8.88
C ASN A 321 9.50 17.24 -8.67
N ILE A 322 8.37 17.76 -9.13
CA ILE A 322 7.06 17.14 -8.98
C ILE A 322 6.97 15.93 -9.90
N GLY A 323 6.55 14.79 -9.37
CA GLY A 323 6.37 13.60 -10.17
C GLY A 323 5.47 12.55 -9.53
N HIS A 324 5.25 11.46 -10.25
CA HIS A 324 4.53 10.29 -9.77
C HIS A 324 4.95 9.03 -10.53
N ASN A 325 4.68 7.87 -9.94
CA ASN A 325 4.83 6.54 -10.53
C ASN A 325 3.50 5.81 -10.41
N LEU A 326 3.00 5.30 -11.54
CA LEU A 326 1.71 4.61 -11.69
C LEU A 326 1.94 3.40 -12.60
N GLU A 327 1.67 2.20 -12.09
CA GLU A 327 1.83 0.96 -12.88
C GLU A 327 0.66 0.80 -13.88
N PRO A 328 0.92 0.58 -15.18
CA PRO A 328 -0.13 0.46 -16.19
C PRO A 328 -0.86 -0.90 -16.12
N HIS A 329 -2.16 -0.86 -16.40
CA HIS A 329 -2.94 -2.07 -16.65
C HIS A 329 -2.52 -2.74 -17.96
N HIS A 330 -2.58 -4.08 -18.01
CA HIS A 330 -2.18 -4.85 -19.19
C HIS A 330 -3.11 -6.04 -19.48
N SER A 331 -2.86 -6.69 -20.62
CA SER A 331 -3.52 -7.95 -21.00
C SER A 331 -5.04 -7.88 -21.07
N GLY A 332 -5.55 -6.74 -21.53
CA GLY A 332 -6.97 -6.54 -21.82
C GLY A 332 -7.84 -6.24 -20.60
N GLU A 333 -7.24 -5.77 -19.50
CA GLU A 333 -8.00 -5.02 -18.49
C GLU A 333 -8.75 -3.85 -19.17
N PRO A 334 -9.97 -3.50 -18.72
CA PRO A 334 -10.83 -2.55 -19.41
C PRO A 334 -10.48 -1.08 -19.12
N TYR A 335 -9.54 -0.84 -18.19
CA TYR A 335 -9.22 0.48 -17.71
C TYR A 335 -8.23 1.19 -18.62
N ASP A 336 -8.38 2.51 -18.72
CA ASP A 336 -7.42 3.36 -19.41
C ASP A 336 -6.08 3.32 -18.67
N THR A 337 -4.99 3.54 -19.42
CA THR A 337 -3.62 3.60 -18.89
C THR A 337 -3.07 5.02 -18.89
N ASP A 338 -3.95 6.02 -19.02
CA ASP A 338 -3.56 7.42 -19.03
C ASP A 338 -2.95 7.82 -17.68
N THR A 339 -1.89 8.62 -17.75
CA THR A 339 -1.23 9.18 -16.58
C THR A 339 -2.14 10.16 -15.84
N TRP A 340 -2.01 10.25 -14.51
CA TRP A 340 -2.76 11.23 -13.72
C TRP A 340 -2.28 12.65 -14.07
N SER A 341 -3.23 13.57 -14.26
CA SER A 341 -2.89 14.97 -14.46
C SER A 341 -2.42 15.59 -13.16
N MET A 342 -1.40 16.44 -13.25
CA MET A 342 -0.90 17.23 -12.12
C MET A 342 -1.29 18.69 -12.33
N THR A 343 -1.89 19.29 -11.30
CA THR A 343 -2.21 20.72 -11.26
C THR A 343 -1.63 21.33 -10.00
N GLU A 344 -0.70 22.26 -10.17
CA GLU A 344 -0.17 23.09 -9.08
C GLU A 344 -0.97 24.40 -9.03
N GLY A 345 -1.91 24.49 -8.09
CA GLY A 345 -2.69 25.71 -7.82
C GLY A 345 -1.92 26.71 -6.95
N SER A 346 -2.58 27.77 -6.48
CA SER A 346 -1.98 28.63 -5.44
C SER A 346 -1.90 27.90 -4.09
N ASP A 347 -2.96 27.19 -3.75
CA ASP A 347 -3.18 26.69 -2.39
C ASP A 347 -2.96 25.18 -2.29
N SER A 348 -3.02 24.44 -3.40
CA SER A 348 -2.85 22.99 -3.37
C SER A 348 -2.10 22.45 -4.58
N ILE A 349 -1.40 21.34 -4.38
CA ILE A 349 -0.97 20.47 -5.46
C ILE A 349 -1.93 19.28 -5.55
N LEU A 350 -2.43 19.02 -6.76
CA LEU A 350 -3.42 17.99 -7.04
C LEU A 350 -2.93 17.05 -8.14
N TRP A 351 -2.93 15.75 -7.86
CA TRP A 351 -2.91 14.72 -8.91
C TRP A 351 -4.29 14.13 -9.06
N THR A 352 -4.79 13.97 -10.28
CA THR A 352 -6.13 13.44 -10.50
C THR A 352 -6.33 12.75 -11.85
N THR A 353 -7.27 11.81 -11.89
CA THR A 353 -7.88 11.31 -13.13
C THR A 353 -9.24 11.95 -13.40
N GLU A 354 -9.82 11.63 -14.56
CA GLU A 354 -11.22 11.94 -14.83
C GLU A 354 -12.17 11.36 -13.78
N SER A 355 -13.26 12.08 -13.52
CA SER A 355 -14.29 11.62 -12.58
C SER A 355 -15.03 10.39 -13.12
N TRP A 356 -15.61 9.59 -12.22
CA TRP A 356 -16.47 8.46 -12.61
C TRP A 356 -17.66 8.88 -13.49
N PHE A 357 -18.21 10.07 -13.29
CA PHE A 357 -19.34 10.57 -14.08
C PHE A 357 -18.93 10.96 -15.51
N THR A 358 -17.65 11.21 -15.74
CA THR A 358 -17.09 11.50 -17.06
C THR A 358 -16.61 10.22 -17.72
N ASN A 359 -15.79 9.45 -17.01
CA ASN A 359 -15.15 8.25 -17.51
C ASN A 359 -15.03 7.19 -16.39
N PRO A 360 -15.96 6.21 -16.37
CA PRO A 360 -15.91 5.07 -15.44
C PRO A 360 -14.66 4.19 -15.59
N LEU A 361 -14.00 4.24 -16.75
CA LEU A 361 -12.83 3.42 -17.09
C LEU A 361 -11.50 4.14 -16.86
N ALA A 362 -11.52 5.41 -16.41
CA ALA A 362 -10.31 6.16 -16.12
C ALA A 362 -9.35 5.38 -15.21
N ASN A 363 -8.05 5.70 -15.32
CA ASN A 363 -6.95 5.06 -14.60
C ASN A 363 -6.93 5.36 -13.08
N ALA A 364 -8.06 5.24 -12.40
CA ALA A 364 -8.15 5.31 -10.96
C ALA A 364 -7.30 4.19 -10.33
N LEU A 365 -6.71 4.47 -9.16
CA LEU A 365 -5.97 3.51 -8.37
C LEU A 365 -6.91 2.39 -7.91
N ARG A 366 -6.77 1.23 -8.55
CA ARG A 366 -7.55 0.01 -8.29
C ARG A 366 -6.94 -0.79 -7.14
N TRP A 367 -7.68 -1.78 -6.67
CA TRP A 367 -7.26 -2.63 -5.56
C TRP A 367 -6.00 -3.44 -5.87
N GLY A 368 -5.22 -3.74 -4.83
CA GLY A 368 -3.92 -4.41 -4.93
C GLY A 368 -2.93 -3.62 -5.78
N MET A 369 -3.00 -2.29 -5.78
CA MET A 369 -2.07 -1.42 -6.51
C MET A 369 -1.58 -0.28 -5.62
N LEU A 370 -0.40 0.24 -5.95
CA LEU A 370 0.28 1.36 -5.31
C LEU A 370 0.54 2.46 -6.34
N ASN A 371 0.17 3.69 -5.99
CA ASN A 371 0.64 4.88 -6.70
C ASN A 371 1.54 5.69 -5.77
N THR A 372 2.65 6.21 -6.32
CA THR A 372 3.63 6.99 -5.56
C THR A 372 3.73 8.39 -6.14
N PHE A 373 3.61 9.41 -5.30
CA PHE A 373 3.62 10.84 -5.69
C PHE A 373 4.72 11.55 -4.92
N TRP A 374 5.41 12.51 -5.55
CA TRP A 374 6.46 13.25 -4.85
C TRP A 374 6.63 14.67 -5.35
N PHE A 375 7.29 15.48 -4.52
CA PHE A 375 7.80 16.80 -4.84
C PHE A 375 8.87 17.21 -3.81
N ASP A 376 9.66 18.22 -4.16
CA ASP A 376 10.61 18.89 -3.29
C ASP A 376 10.04 20.24 -2.83
N SER A 377 10.13 20.55 -1.54
CA SER A 377 9.69 21.82 -0.93
C SER A 377 10.75 22.38 0.02
N THR A 378 10.84 23.69 0.16
CA THR A 378 11.73 24.33 1.16
C THR A 378 11.15 24.30 2.58
N ALA A 379 9.85 24.00 2.72
CA ALA A 379 9.19 23.99 4.01
C ALA A 379 9.46 22.67 4.76
N PRO A 380 9.75 22.73 6.07
CA PRO A 380 9.96 21.55 6.91
C PRO A 380 8.64 20.77 7.09
N PRO A 381 8.73 19.48 7.50
CA PRO A 381 7.54 18.65 7.66
C PRO A 381 6.77 18.99 8.94
N VAL A 382 5.44 19.03 8.83
CA VAL A 382 4.50 19.16 9.94
C VAL A 382 3.35 18.16 9.79
N SER A 383 2.62 17.93 10.87
CA SER A 383 1.33 17.23 10.79
C SER A 383 0.31 18.14 10.11
N GLY A 384 -0.48 17.60 9.19
CA GLY A 384 -1.55 18.33 8.53
C GLY A 384 -2.42 17.42 7.68
N ASP A 385 -3.49 17.98 7.13
CA ASP A 385 -4.47 17.18 6.39
C ASP A 385 -4.09 16.99 4.92
N ILE A 386 -4.31 15.78 4.42
CA ILE A 386 -4.35 15.49 2.99
C ILE A 386 -5.74 15.07 2.58
N THR A 387 -6.09 15.32 1.31
CA THR A 387 -7.41 14.95 0.76
C THR A 387 -7.27 13.92 -0.35
N VAL A 388 -7.97 12.80 -0.20
CA VAL A 388 -8.03 11.71 -1.18
C VAL A 388 -9.42 11.63 -1.77
N GLY A 389 -9.52 11.67 -3.10
CA GLY A 389 -10.80 11.59 -3.81
C GLY A 389 -11.12 10.17 -4.25
N LEU A 390 -12.37 9.74 -4.04
CA LEU A 390 -12.87 8.45 -4.49
C LEU A 390 -13.34 8.52 -5.94
N HIS A 391 -13.13 7.45 -6.69
CA HIS A 391 -13.54 7.38 -8.09
C HIS A 391 -15.03 7.05 -8.20
N THR A 392 -15.40 5.82 -7.88
CA THR A 392 -16.76 5.30 -8.03
C THR A 392 -17.73 6.04 -7.11
N ALA A 393 -18.77 6.61 -7.73
CA ALA A 393 -19.75 7.50 -7.11
C ALA A 393 -19.19 8.82 -6.52
N GLY A 394 -17.90 9.12 -6.70
CA GLY A 394 -17.27 10.37 -6.27
C GLY A 394 -17.11 10.53 -4.74
N GLY A 395 -16.91 11.76 -4.27
CA GLY A 395 -16.63 12.06 -2.86
C GLY A 395 -15.14 12.04 -2.52
N PHE A 396 -14.81 12.40 -1.28
CA PHE A 396 -13.44 12.51 -0.79
C PHE A 396 -13.38 12.20 0.70
N LEU A 397 -12.16 11.95 1.17
CA LEU A 397 -11.80 11.75 2.57
C LEU A 397 -10.64 12.70 2.88
N THR A 398 -10.68 13.29 4.06
CA THR A 398 -9.62 14.14 4.60
C THR A 398 -9.16 13.52 5.91
N PHE A 399 -7.85 13.41 6.08
CA PHE A 399 -7.22 12.79 7.24
C PHE A 399 -5.78 13.30 7.39
N GLU A 400 -5.28 13.17 8.61
CA GLU A 400 -3.94 13.60 8.99
C GLU A 400 -2.85 12.80 8.26
N ALA A 401 -1.83 13.51 7.79
CA ALA A 401 -0.58 12.98 7.28
C ALA A 401 0.56 13.98 7.55
N ILE A 402 1.75 13.68 7.01
CA ILE A 402 2.85 14.64 7.01
C ILE A 402 2.76 15.48 5.74
N VAL A 403 2.75 16.81 5.91
CA VAL A 403 2.72 17.81 4.83
C VAL A 403 3.82 18.84 5.04
N PRO A 404 4.20 19.62 4.02
CA PRO A 404 5.11 20.74 4.21
C PRO A 404 4.43 21.85 5.01
N GLU A 405 5.15 22.48 5.94
CA GLU A 405 4.67 23.64 6.69
C GLU A 405 4.26 24.77 5.73
N THR A 406 2.96 25.01 5.60
CA THR A 406 2.44 26.11 4.80
C THR A 406 2.52 27.42 5.59
N ALA A 407 2.56 28.54 4.87
CA ALA A 407 2.34 29.80 5.54
C ALA A 407 0.87 29.81 5.98
N VAL A 408 0.62 29.72 7.29
CA VAL A 408 -0.69 30.02 7.84
C VAL A 408 -1.07 31.41 7.33
N PRO A 409 -2.21 31.58 6.62
CA PRO A 409 -2.66 32.90 6.23
C PRO A 409 -2.70 33.76 7.49
N SER A 410 -1.97 34.87 7.53
CA SER A 410 -2.01 35.76 8.69
C SER A 410 -3.46 36.24 8.85
N LEU A 411 -4.18 35.72 9.83
CA LEU A 411 -5.54 36.11 10.12
C LEU A 411 -5.46 37.29 11.10
N PRO A 412 -5.79 38.53 10.68
CA PRO A 412 -5.70 39.67 11.58
C PRO A 412 -6.66 39.46 12.76
N GLY A 413 -6.11 39.33 13.96
CA GLY A 413 -6.87 39.03 15.17
C GLY A 413 -6.69 37.63 15.72
N ASP A 414 -6.06 36.69 14.99
CA ASP A 414 -5.59 35.41 15.53
C ASP A 414 -4.23 35.63 16.19
N LEU A 415 -4.25 35.84 17.50
CA LEU A 415 -3.09 36.18 18.30
C LEU A 415 -2.46 34.96 18.96
N ASN A 416 -3.19 33.83 19.06
CA ASN A 416 -2.67 32.59 19.60
C ASN A 416 -2.20 31.60 18.52
N GLY A 417 -2.48 31.89 17.25
CA GLY A 417 -2.08 31.10 16.09
C GLY A 417 -2.89 29.82 15.91
N ASP A 418 -4.12 29.75 16.43
CA ASP A 418 -4.98 28.56 16.37
C ASP A 418 -5.93 28.54 15.15
N CYS A 419 -5.75 29.49 14.23
CA CYS A 419 -6.52 29.65 13.00
C CYS A 419 -7.99 30.03 13.19
N VAL A 420 -8.41 30.50 14.36
CA VAL A 420 -9.75 31.02 14.61
C VAL A 420 -9.66 32.30 15.43
N VAL A 421 -10.36 33.38 15.06
CA VAL A 421 -10.47 34.55 15.95
C VAL A 421 -11.56 34.33 16.99
N ASP A 422 -11.20 33.99 18.21
CA ASP A 422 -12.15 33.71 19.29
C ASP A 422 -11.82 34.35 20.66
N GLY A 423 -12.43 33.82 21.72
CA GLY A 423 -12.24 34.29 23.09
C GLY A 423 -10.80 34.19 23.60
N GLN A 424 -10.00 33.28 23.05
CA GLN A 424 -8.60 33.09 23.39
C GLN A 424 -7.76 34.24 22.84
N ASP A 425 -8.01 34.69 21.61
CA ASP A 425 -7.33 35.85 21.03
C ASP A 425 -7.72 37.14 21.72
N LEU A 426 -9.00 37.29 22.07
CA LEU A 426 -9.43 38.41 22.91
C LEU A 426 -8.67 38.43 24.24
N GLY A 427 -8.49 37.26 24.85
CA GLY A 427 -7.70 37.09 26.06
C GLY A 427 -6.25 37.53 25.85
N ALA A 428 -5.63 37.12 24.74
CA ALA A 428 -4.27 37.51 24.36
C ALA A 428 -4.15 39.03 24.14
N LEU A 429 -5.08 39.64 23.39
CA LEU A 429 -5.11 41.08 23.11
C LEU A 429 -5.24 41.89 24.40
N LEU A 430 -6.18 41.51 25.28
CA LEU A 430 -6.36 42.20 26.56
C LEU A 430 -5.16 42.01 27.50
N GLY A 431 -4.46 40.88 27.40
CA GLY A 431 -3.21 40.63 28.12
C GLY A 431 -2.05 41.53 27.67
N ALA A 432 -2.06 41.95 26.39
CA ALA A 432 -1.06 42.83 25.77
C ALA A 432 -1.41 44.34 25.88
N TRP A 433 -2.44 44.71 26.64
CA TRP A 433 -2.96 46.09 26.63
C TRP A 433 -1.88 47.14 26.94
N GLY A 434 -1.73 48.12 26.04
CA GLY A 434 -0.71 49.17 26.12
C GLY A 434 0.71 48.75 25.71
N THR A 435 0.92 47.50 25.26
CA THR A 435 2.19 47.03 24.66
C THR A 435 2.04 46.87 23.14
N PRO A 436 3.14 46.73 22.37
CA PRO A 436 3.07 46.44 20.94
C PRO A 436 2.63 44.99 20.61
N ASP A 437 2.49 44.10 21.60
CA ASP A 437 2.36 42.66 21.36
C ASP A 437 0.98 42.23 20.83
N GLY A 438 -0.03 43.09 20.92
CA GLY A 438 -1.38 42.91 20.36
C GLY A 438 -1.79 44.04 19.40
N ASP A 439 -0.81 44.75 18.83
CA ASP A 439 -1.04 45.83 17.86
C ASP A 439 -1.44 45.26 16.49
N LEU A 440 -2.74 45.33 16.20
CA LEU A 440 -3.35 44.89 14.95
C LEU A 440 -3.45 46.03 13.91
N THR A 441 -3.30 47.27 14.36
CA THR A 441 -3.47 48.48 13.53
C THR A 441 -2.13 49.06 13.03
N GLY A 442 -1.01 48.61 13.59
CA GLY A 442 0.35 49.03 13.25
C GLY A 442 0.78 50.35 13.89
N ASP A 443 0.10 50.81 14.95
CA ASP A 443 0.38 52.07 15.64
C ASP A 443 1.38 51.95 16.81
N GLN A 444 1.90 50.73 17.02
CA GLN A 444 2.82 50.29 18.06
C GLN A 444 2.21 50.23 19.48
N THR A 445 0.88 50.24 19.64
CA THR A 445 0.26 50.09 20.97
C THR A 445 -1.11 49.40 20.94
N THR A 446 -1.27 48.33 21.72
CA THR A 446 -2.54 47.61 21.87
C THR A 446 -3.56 48.45 22.62
N ASN A 447 -4.62 48.87 21.92
CA ASN A 447 -5.64 49.75 22.45
C ASN A 447 -7.05 49.43 21.90
N GLY A 448 -7.98 50.38 22.07
CA GLY A 448 -9.38 50.19 21.66
C GLY A 448 -9.57 50.01 20.15
N GLU A 449 -8.64 50.51 19.33
CA GLU A 449 -8.67 50.34 17.88
C GLU A 449 -8.31 48.91 17.49
N ASP A 450 -7.33 48.28 18.13
CA ASP A 450 -6.97 46.87 17.91
C ASP A 450 -8.08 45.93 18.41
N LEU A 451 -8.70 46.24 19.55
CA LEU A 451 -9.89 45.51 20.00
C LEU A 451 -11.02 45.59 18.97
N GLY A 452 -11.21 46.76 18.35
CA GLY A 452 -12.17 46.94 17.26
C GLY A 452 -11.82 46.12 16.02
N ALA A 453 -10.54 46.01 15.68
CA ALA A 453 -10.04 45.18 14.58
C ALA A 453 -10.28 43.68 14.85
N LEU A 454 -9.91 43.19 16.04
CA LEU A 454 -10.12 41.80 16.45
C LEU A 454 -11.60 41.42 16.43
N LEU A 455 -12.46 42.26 17.02
CA LEU A 455 -13.91 42.02 17.01
C LEU A 455 -14.52 42.10 15.61
N GLY A 456 -13.89 42.86 14.70
CA GLY A 456 -14.27 42.93 13.29
C GLY A 456 -14.00 41.63 12.52
N ALA A 457 -13.00 40.86 12.97
CA ALA A 457 -12.64 39.54 12.44
C ALA A 457 -13.22 38.38 13.27
N TRP A 458 -14.13 38.65 14.21
CA TRP A 458 -14.59 37.63 15.17
C TRP A 458 -15.27 36.44 14.49
N GLY A 459 -14.73 35.24 14.75
CA GLY A 459 -15.20 34.00 14.16
C GLY A 459 -14.73 33.76 12.73
N ASP A 460 -13.85 34.61 12.18
CA ASP A 460 -13.10 34.27 10.98
C ASP A 460 -12.15 33.10 11.29
N SER A 461 -11.87 32.29 10.28
CA SER A 461 -10.91 31.18 10.38
C SER A 461 -10.03 31.10 9.13
N CYS A 462 -8.84 30.54 9.29
CA CYS A 462 -8.18 29.88 8.18
C CYS A 462 -8.91 28.54 7.88
#